data_AF-A0A2W1D3V5-F1
#
_entry.id   AF-A0A2W1D3V5-F1
#
_cell.length_a   1.000
_cell.length_b   1.000
_cell.length_c   1.000
_cell.angle_alpha   90.00
_cell.angle_beta   90.00
_cell.angle_gamma   90.00
#
_symmetry.space_group_name_H-M   'P 1'
#
loop_
_entity.id
_entity.type
_entity.pdbx_description
1 polymer ?
#
loop_
_entity_poly.entity_id
_entity_poly.type
_entity_poly.pdbx_seq_one_letter_code
_entity_poly.pdbx_strand_id
1 'polypeptide(L)'
;MNTPSTILAAIPRRLHLQPDHPLTITRKLIESRFPGYKTHNELFPIVTTGQNFDSLGFPLDHVGRSRTDTYYLNKDTVLRTHTSAHQADTFRSNESEGYLISADVYRRDAIDRSHYPVFHQMEGARTWNREQAKKDGKDLAQIIWEDVEDIPKHDIAVEDPNPSFHSERNPLQTGHLPEEVEAIAAHLKRSLEDMVVTIFNAAKSASDTTSDTPNEPLKVRWVEAYFPFTSPSWELEVFWQGDWLEVLGCGIVSQPILDNASVSNRVGWAFGIGLERIAMLLYSIPDIRLFWSSDERFLSQFSEQKPIRRFIPFSKYPACFKDVSFWLKSSSSAAGGGGAAAQAPGIVSSNPPDGDNPIPPASPIPPPQSSSFHENDVMEIAREIGGDLIEDVRLTDQFVHPKTGRRSMCYRINYRSLERTLTNEETNELHERLRNMLVERLGVELR
;
A
#
# COMPACT_ATOMS: atom_id res chain seq x y z
N MET A 1 16.40 -9.66 12.87
CA MET A 1 16.25 -8.34 12.23
C MET A 1 16.62 -8.43 10.76
N ASN A 2 15.82 -7.88 9.86
CA ASN A 2 16.17 -7.65 8.44
C ASN A 2 16.01 -6.16 8.06
N THR A 3 15.77 -5.28 9.03
CA THR A 3 15.65 -3.83 8.81
C THR A 3 17.02 -3.15 8.76
N PRO A 4 17.40 -2.51 7.64
CA PRO A 4 18.64 -1.75 7.55
C PRO A 4 18.60 -0.43 8.34
N SER A 5 19.77 0.09 8.68
CA SER A 5 19.92 1.39 9.37
C SER A 5 19.40 2.57 8.54
N THR A 6 19.51 2.50 7.21
CA THR A 6 18.97 3.50 6.28
C THR A 6 17.45 3.63 6.39
N ILE A 7 16.73 2.51 6.57
CA ILE A 7 15.29 2.50 6.80
C ILE A 7 14.94 3.07 8.17
N LEU A 8 15.70 2.71 9.22
CA LEU A 8 15.49 3.26 10.56
C LEU A 8 15.71 4.78 10.61
N ALA A 9 16.64 5.31 9.81
CA ALA A 9 16.92 6.74 9.72
C ALA A 9 15.75 7.55 9.10
N ALA A 10 14.82 6.89 8.40
CA ALA A 10 13.64 7.54 7.83
C ALA A 10 12.52 7.81 8.85
N ILE A 11 12.44 7.02 9.94
CA ILE A 11 11.40 7.14 11.00
C ILE A 11 11.16 8.58 11.50
N PRO A 12 12.20 9.37 11.86
CA PRO A 12 11.97 10.73 12.36
C PRO A 12 11.50 11.72 11.28
N ARG A 13 11.52 11.38 9.99
CA ARG A 13 11.21 12.33 8.89
C ARG A 13 9.75 12.76 8.87
N ARG A 14 8.79 11.84 9.09
CA ARG A 14 7.33 12.13 9.20
C ARG A 14 6.85 13.18 8.17
N LEU A 15 7.08 12.92 6.88
CA LEU A 15 6.88 13.93 5.82
C LEU A 15 5.43 14.46 5.74
N HIS A 16 4.45 13.65 6.14
CA HIS A 16 3.02 14.00 6.23
C HIS A 16 2.68 15.02 7.33
N LEU A 17 3.64 15.35 8.19
CA LEU A 17 3.54 16.36 9.26
C LEU A 17 4.43 17.59 9.02
N GLN A 18 5.32 17.55 8.03
CA GLN A 18 6.20 18.68 7.77
C GLN A 18 5.41 19.85 7.15
N PRO A 19 5.52 21.08 7.70
CA PRO A 19 4.83 22.24 7.14
C PRO A 19 5.13 22.43 5.65
N ASP A 20 4.12 22.83 4.89
CA ASP A 20 4.20 23.09 3.44
C ASP A 20 4.62 21.88 2.57
N HIS A 21 4.92 20.72 3.15
CA HIS A 21 5.24 19.53 2.37
C HIS A 21 4.02 19.07 1.55
N PRO A 22 4.17 18.66 0.28
CA PRO A 22 3.05 18.25 -0.56
C PRO A 22 2.22 17.10 0.04
N LEU A 23 2.84 16.19 0.81
CA LEU A 23 2.10 15.14 1.52
C LEU A 23 1.26 15.68 2.68
N THR A 24 1.72 16.73 3.37
CA THR A 24 0.94 17.41 4.42
C THR A 24 -0.27 18.13 3.82
N ILE A 25 -0.07 18.84 2.70
CA ILE A 25 -1.16 19.52 1.99
C ILE A 25 -2.18 18.49 1.49
N THR A 26 -1.72 17.38 0.90
CA THR A 26 -2.57 16.28 0.43
C THR A 26 -3.35 15.64 1.59
N ARG A 27 -2.69 15.34 2.72
CA ARG A 27 -3.35 14.83 3.93
C ARG A 27 -4.45 15.77 4.39
N LYS A 28 -4.16 17.07 4.53
CA LYS A 28 -5.14 18.07 5.00
C LYS A 28 -6.32 18.22 4.03
N LEU A 29 -6.08 18.11 2.73
CA LEU A 29 -7.14 18.09 1.72
C LEU A 29 -8.08 16.90 1.92
N ILE A 30 -7.52 15.71 2.15
CA ILE A 30 -8.33 14.51 2.47
C ILE A 30 -9.08 14.68 3.80
N GLU A 31 -8.40 15.12 4.87
CA GLU A 31 -9.01 15.38 6.18
C GLU A 31 -10.21 16.34 6.09
N SER A 32 -10.15 17.32 5.18
CA SER A 32 -11.25 18.29 4.99
C SER A 32 -12.57 17.67 4.51
N ARG A 33 -12.54 16.45 3.97
CA ARG A 33 -13.71 15.73 3.47
C ARG A 33 -14.36 14.81 4.50
N PHE A 34 -13.78 14.70 5.70
CA PHE A 34 -14.33 13.92 6.80
C PHE A 34 -14.48 14.78 8.06
N PRO A 35 -15.35 15.81 8.02
CA PRO A 35 -15.56 16.67 9.18
C PRO A 35 -16.07 15.85 10.38
N GLY A 36 -15.57 16.18 11.58
CA GLY A 36 -15.94 15.50 12.82
C GLY A 36 -15.19 14.18 13.10
N TYR A 37 -14.37 13.70 12.17
CA TYR A 37 -13.55 12.50 12.41
C TYR A 37 -12.37 12.85 13.30
N LYS A 38 -12.03 11.95 14.23
CA LYS A 38 -10.83 12.09 15.06
C LYS A 38 -9.59 11.74 14.24
N THR A 39 -8.59 12.62 14.20
CA THR A 39 -7.34 12.40 13.47
C THR A 39 -6.24 11.88 14.40
N HIS A 40 -5.49 10.86 13.93
CA HIS A 40 -4.35 10.27 14.62
C HIS A 40 -3.12 10.26 13.69
N ASN A 41 -2.28 11.28 13.77
CA ASN A 41 -1.17 11.44 12.81
C ASN A 41 0.22 11.18 13.42
N GLU A 42 0.28 10.85 14.71
CA GLU A 42 1.53 10.72 15.48
C GLU A 42 1.80 9.29 15.98
N LEU A 43 1.04 8.30 15.48
CA LEU A 43 1.21 6.90 15.88
C LEU A 43 2.61 6.40 15.50
N PHE A 44 3.27 5.72 16.45
CA PHE A 44 4.63 5.23 16.27
C PHE A 44 4.70 4.04 15.29
N PRO A 45 5.67 3.99 14.35
CA PRO A 45 5.69 2.98 13.28
C PRO A 45 6.07 1.57 13.69
N ILE A 46 6.68 1.40 14.86
CA ILE A 46 7.03 0.08 15.38
C ILE A 46 5.79 -0.53 16.04
N VAL A 47 5.30 -1.61 15.45
CA VAL A 47 4.10 -2.33 15.90
C VAL A 47 4.42 -3.81 16.12
N THR A 48 3.58 -4.49 16.87
CA THR A 48 3.67 -5.95 17.01
C THR A 48 3.23 -6.63 15.71
N THR A 49 3.70 -7.86 15.47
CA THR A 49 3.18 -8.72 14.40
C THR A 49 1.68 -8.97 14.58
N GLY A 50 1.21 -9.02 15.83
CA GLY A 50 -0.20 -9.10 16.17
C GLY A 50 -1.01 -7.92 15.65
N GLN A 51 -0.56 -6.70 15.90
CA GLN A 51 -1.20 -5.48 15.38
C GLN A 51 -1.20 -5.46 13.85
N ASN A 52 -0.05 -5.71 13.22
CA ASN A 52 0.09 -5.58 11.77
C ASN A 52 -0.59 -6.69 10.96
N PHE A 53 -0.81 -7.87 11.54
CA PHE A 53 -1.30 -9.01 10.76
C PHE A 53 -2.43 -9.77 11.46
N ASP A 54 -2.21 -10.25 12.69
CA ASP A 54 -3.16 -11.14 13.37
C ASP A 54 -4.50 -10.43 13.64
N SER A 55 -4.44 -9.17 14.08
CA SER A 55 -5.63 -8.35 14.38
C SER A 55 -6.49 -8.08 13.16
N LEU A 56 -5.93 -8.24 11.96
CA LEU A 56 -6.54 -8.02 10.65
C LEU A 56 -6.88 -9.34 9.93
N GLY A 57 -6.75 -10.49 10.61
CA GLY A 57 -7.12 -11.79 10.04
C GLY A 57 -6.17 -12.35 8.98
N PHE A 58 -4.94 -11.83 8.87
CA PHE A 58 -3.97 -12.39 7.93
C PHE A 58 -3.61 -13.84 8.32
N PRO A 59 -3.68 -14.82 7.40
CA PRO A 59 -3.18 -16.17 7.66
C PRO A 59 -1.69 -16.19 8.05
N LEU A 60 -1.24 -17.18 8.84
CA LEU A 60 0.16 -17.29 9.28
C LEU A 60 1.15 -17.50 8.13
N ASP A 61 0.69 -18.10 7.04
CA ASP A 61 1.42 -18.37 5.80
C ASP A 61 1.21 -17.30 4.73
N HIS A 62 0.52 -16.20 5.05
CA HIS A 62 0.26 -15.12 4.11
C HIS A 62 1.56 -14.46 3.63
N VAL A 63 1.68 -14.22 2.31
CA VAL A 63 2.86 -13.62 1.66
C VAL A 63 3.30 -12.31 2.31
N GLY A 64 2.36 -11.44 2.71
CA GLY A 64 2.67 -10.19 3.42
C GLY A 64 3.44 -10.36 4.75
N ARG A 65 3.43 -11.55 5.37
CA ARG A 65 4.27 -11.87 6.55
C ARG A 65 5.69 -12.30 6.18
N SER A 66 6.01 -12.42 4.88
CA SER A 66 7.33 -12.80 4.43
C SER A 66 8.37 -11.76 4.80
N ARG A 67 9.57 -12.23 5.18
CA ARG A 67 10.73 -11.37 5.41
C ARG A 67 11.26 -10.73 4.12
N THR A 68 10.81 -11.19 2.96
CA THR A 68 11.14 -10.60 1.66
C THR A 68 10.38 -9.31 1.40
N ASP A 69 9.23 -9.11 2.08
CA ASP A 69 8.29 -8.02 1.80
C ASP A 69 8.13 -7.09 3.02
N THR A 70 8.41 -7.60 4.23
CA THR A 70 8.24 -6.89 5.50
C THR A 70 9.56 -6.68 6.25
N TYR A 71 9.71 -5.50 6.84
CA TYR A 71 10.82 -5.15 7.73
C TYR A 71 10.55 -5.56 9.18
N TYR A 72 11.14 -6.68 9.59
CA TYR A 72 11.15 -7.21 10.95
C TYR A 72 12.32 -6.69 11.78
N LEU A 73 12.02 -6.08 12.92
CA LEU A 73 13.02 -5.72 13.92
C LEU A 73 13.43 -6.96 14.71
N ASN A 74 12.46 -7.77 15.12
CA ASN A 74 12.65 -9.08 15.73
C ASN A 74 11.48 -10.00 15.34
N LYS A 75 11.30 -11.13 16.02
CA LYS A 75 10.23 -12.10 15.70
C LYS A 75 8.82 -11.59 16.02
N ASP A 76 8.70 -10.62 16.93
CA ASP A 76 7.44 -10.15 17.50
C ASP A 76 7.09 -8.72 17.05
N THR A 77 8.04 -7.97 16.47
CA THR A 77 7.83 -6.58 16.04
C THR A 77 8.33 -6.28 14.64
N VAL A 78 7.56 -5.44 13.94
CA VAL A 78 7.80 -4.97 12.57
C VAL A 78 7.70 -3.45 12.50
N LEU A 79 8.24 -2.88 11.43
CA LEU A 79 7.75 -1.58 10.96
C LEU A 79 6.43 -1.83 10.22
N ARG A 80 5.38 -1.10 10.57
CA ARG A 80 4.03 -1.33 10.00
C ARG A 80 4.05 -1.28 8.48
N THR A 81 3.38 -2.23 7.82
CA THR A 81 3.28 -2.31 6.35
C THR A 81 2.10 -1.52 5.80
N HIS A 82 1.18 -1.14 6.68
CA HIS A 82 0.01 -0.33 6.37
C HIS A 82 -0.53 0.36 7.64
N THR A 83 -1.26 1.46 7.47
CA THR A 83 -1.95 2.16 8.57
C THR A 83 -2.96 1.29 9.30
N SER A 84 -3.46 0.23 8.63
CA SER A 84 -4.46 -0.68 9.19
C SER A 84 -3.99 -1.48 10.39
N ALA A 85 -2.66 -1.50 10.63
CA ALA A 85 -2.08 -2.07 11.84
C ALA A 85 -2.61 -1.43 13.14
N HIS A 86 -3.27 -0.27 13.03
CA HIS A 86 -3.84 0.47 14.15
C HIS A 86 -5.38 0.36 14.25
N GLN A 87 -6.08 -0.37 13.36
CA GLN A 87 -7.55 -0.44 13.35
C GLN A 87 -8.13 -0.93 14.67
N ALA A 88 -7.72 -2.12 15.11
CA ALA A 88 -8.29 -2.75 16.30
C ALA A 88 -8.07 -1.88 17.56
N ASP A 89 -6.91 -1.23 17.66
CA ASP A 89 -6.61 -0.35 18.80
C ASP A 89 -7.43 0.94 18.75
N THR A 90 -7.59 1.55 17.57
CA THR A 90 -8.40 2.77 17.42
C THR A 90 -9.89 2.50 17.63
N PHE A 91 -10.42 1.39 17.11
CA PHE A 91 -11.80 0.96 17.37
C PHE A 91 -12.05 0.70 18.86
N ARG A 92 -11.08 0.08 19.56
CA ARG A 92 -11.18 -0.18 21.00
C ARG A 92 -11.24 1.10 21.82
N SER A 93 -10.47 2.12 21.44
CA SER A 93 -10.52 3.43 22.09
C SER A 93 -11.87 4.13 21.89
N ASN A 94 -12.53 3.90 20.75
CA ASN A 94 -13.90 4.34 20.47
C ASN A 94 -14.14 5.83 20.74
N GLU A 95 -13.17 6.68 20.41
CA GLU A 95 -13.16 8.12 20.74
C GLU A 95 -14.18 8.94 19.93
N SER A 96 -14.59 8.42 18.77
CA SER A 96 -15.51 9.06 17.84
C SER A 96 -16.19 8.03 16.94
N GLU A 97 -17.24 8.49 16.26
CA GLU A 97 -18.01 7.72 15.30
C GLU A 97 -17.21 7.33 14.03
N GLY A 98 -16.23 8.15 13.66
CA GLY A 98 -15.24 7.86 12.64
C GLY A 98 -13.88 8.47 12.96
N TYR A 99 -12.82 7.91 12.38
CA TYR A 99 -11.44 8.37 12.59
C TYR A 99 -10.66 8.42 11.29
N LEU A 100 -9.55 9.14 11.31
CA LEU A 100 -8.53 9.16 10.27
C LEU A 100 -7.15 8.91 10.86
N ILE A 101 -6.29 8.17 10.16
CA ILE A 101 -4.90 7.91 10.56
C ILE A 101 -4.00 8.26 9.38
N SER A 102 -3.09 9.22 9.53
CA SER A 102 -2.03 9.44 8.53
C SER A 102 -0.69 9.03 9.10
N ALA A 103 0.03 8.17 8.39
CA ALA A 103 1.28 7.61 8.89
C ALA A 103 2.20 7.10 7.78
N ASP A 104 3.51 7.14 8.05
CA ASP A 104 4.56 6.46 7.28
C ASP A 104 4.45 4.93 7.41
N VAL A 105 4.59 4.19 6.32
CA VAL A 105 4.50 2.72 6.26
C VAL A 105 5.69 2.18 5.48
N TYR A 106 6.06 0.93 5.75
CA TYR A 106 7.36 0.39 5.38
C TYR A 106 7.21 -0.95 4.66
N ARG A 107 7.75 -1.06 3.44
CA ARG A 107 7.71 -2.29 2.64
C ARG A 107 9.03 -2.52 1.91
N ARG A 108 9.42 -3.78 1.78
CA ARG A 108 10.49 -4.19 0.86
C ARG A 108 9.84 -4.40 -0.50
N ASP A 109 10.24 -3.59 -1.48
CA ASP A 109 9.57 -3.53 -2.77
C ASP A 109 10.54 -3.09 -3.88
N ALA A 110 10.08 -3.18 -5.12
CA ALA A 110 10.78 -2.80 -6.34
C ALA A 110 11.36 -1.38 -6.29
N ILE A 111 12.45 -1.14 -7.01
CA ILE A 111 13.00 0.21 -7.21
C ILE A 111 12.53 0.74 -8.56
N ASP A 112 11.59 1.67 -8.52
CA ASP A 112 11.15 2.46 -9.67
C ASP A 112 10.61 3.83 -9.23
N ARG A 113 10.03 4.59 -10.16
CA ARG A 113 9.52 5.95 -9.92
C ARG A 113 8.29 6.02 -9.00
N SER A 114 7.64 4.89 -8.72
CA SER A 114 6.39 4.79 -7.97
C SER A 114 6.54 4.00 -6.67
N HIS A 115 7.66 3.27 -6.49
CA HIS A 115 7.93 2.44 -5.32
C HIS A 115 9.14 2.94 -4.51
N TYR A 116 8.87 3.25 -3.24
CA TYR A 116 9.87 3.68 -2.25
C TYR A 116 9.68 2.85 -0.97
N PRO A 117 10.75 2.47 -0.23
CA PRO A 117 10.62 1.54 0.89
C PRO A 117 9.88 2.15 2.09
N VAL A 118 9.74 3.47 2.10
CA VAL A 118 8.96 4.25 3.07
C VAL A 118 8.02 5.16 2.30
N PHE A 119 6.73 4.99 2.48
CA PHE A 119 5.72 5.85 1.88
C PHE A 119 4.63 6.13 2.91
N HIS A 120 3.64 6.93 2.60
CA HIS A 120 2.64 7.36 3.56
C HIS A 120 1.26 6.91 3.13
N GLN A 121 0.53 6.35 4.09
CA GLN A 121 -0.87 6.04 3.90
C GLN A 121 -1.73 6.96 4.76
N MET A 122 -2.96 7.12 4.31
CA MET A 122 -4.04 7.60 5.14
C MET A 122 -5.12 6.54 5.22
N GLU A 123 -5.59 6.30 6.42
CA GLU A 123 -6.69 5.41 6.72
C GLU A 123 -7.88 6.23 7.17
N GLY A 124 -9.08 5.77 6.85
CA GLY A 124 -10.28 6.24 7.50
C GLY A 124 -11.25 5.12 7.78
N ALA A 125 -12.03 5.27 8.85
CA ALA A 125 -13.11 4.36 9.16
C ALA A 125 -14.29 5.10 9.78
N ARG A 126 -15.49 4.55 9.59
CA ARG A 126 -16.75 5.00 10.18
C ARG A 126 -17.51 3.79 10.66
N THR A 127 -18.04 3.84 11.88
CA THR A 127 -18.83 2.75 12.43
C THR A 127 -20.09 3.25 13.10
N TRP A 128 -21.18 2.51 13.03
CA TRP A 128 -22.43 2.81 13.72
C TRP A 128 -22.71 1.78 14.79
N ASN A 129 -23.46 2.18 15.83
CA ASN A 129 -23.79 1.32 16.95
C ASN A 129 -25.21 0.74 16.80
N ARG A 130 -25.32 -0.58 16.60
CA ARG A 130 -26.58 -1.33 16.46
C ARG A 130 -27.46 -1.23 17.71
N GLU A 131 -26.87 -1.24 18.90
CA GLU A 131 -27.64 -1.14 20.15
C GLU A 131 -28.18 0.26 20.38
N GLN A 132 -27.42 1.28 20.02
CA GLN A 132 -27.88 2.66 20.11
C GLN A 132 -29.05 2.91 19.16
N ALA A 133 -28.94 2.46 17.90
CA ALA A 133 -30.04 2.51 16.94
C ALA A 133 -31.33 1.86 17.49
N LYS A 134 -31.20 0.67 18.08
CA LYS A 134 -32.33 -0.04 18.73
C LYS A 134 -32.91 0.73 19.92
N LYS A 135 -32.07 1.32 20.78
CA LYS A 135 -32.52 2.14 21.93
C LYS A 135 -33.28 3.38 21.48
N ASP A 136 -32.88 3.95 20.35
CA ASP A 136 -33.54 5.11 19.74
C ASP A 136 -34.81 4.72 18.95
N GLY A 137 -35.14 3.42 18.91
CA GLY A 137 -36.29 2.90 18.17
C GLY A 137 -36.16 3.05 16.66
N LYS A 138 -34.93 3.20 16.16
CA LYS A 138 -34.61 3.39 14.74
C LYS A 138 -34.05 2.12 14.13
N ASP A 139 -34.33 1.94 12.84
CA ASP A 139 -33.63 0.96 12.01
C ASP A 139 -32.21 1.48 11.68
N LEU A 140 -31.22 0.60 11.75
CA LEU A 140 -29.83 1.00 11.53
C LEU A 140 -29.59 1.39 10.07
N ALA A 141 -30.13 0.63 9.11
CA ALA A 141 -29.98 0.94 7.70
C ALA A 141 -30.59 2.31 7.38
N GLN A 142 -31.76 2.63 7.97
CA GLN A 142 -32.37 3.95 7.84
C GLN A 142 -31.44 5.08 8.35
N ILE A 143 -30.82 4.93 9.53
CA ILE A 143 -29.87 5.93 10.05
C ILE A 143 -28.72 6.14 9.06
N ILE A 144 -28.19 5.05 8.49
CA ILE A 144 -27.07 5.14 7.56
C ILE A 144 -27.48 5.81 6.25
N TRP A 145 -28.70 5.57 5.75
CA TRP A 145 -29.25 6.30 4.60
C TRP A 145 -29.47 7.79 4.89
N GLU A 146 -29.87 8.15 6.11
CA GLU A 146 -29.91 9.56 6.56
C GLU A 146 -28.51 10.18 6.49
N ASP A 147 -27.48 9.50 7.02
CA ASP A 147 -26.08 9.94 6.94
C ASP A 147 -25.58 10.06 5.48
N VAL A 148 -26.04 9.20 4.56
CA VAL A 148 -25.69 9.28 3.12
C VAL A 148 -26.17 10.58 2.48
N GLU A 149 -27.35 11.08 2.84
CA GLU A 149 -27.91 12.32 2.28
C GLU A 149 -27.15 13.57 2.73
N ASP A 150 -26.44 13.51 3.86
CA ASP A 150 -25.58 14.59 4.35
C ASP A 150 -24.24 14.68 3.58
N ILE A 151 -23.87 13.63 2.84
CA ILE A 151 -22.63 13.63 2.05
C ILE A 151 -22.84 14.44 0.76
N PRO A 152 -21.93 15.38 0.43
CA PRO A 152 -22.04 16.17 -0.80
C PRO A 152 -22.14 15.30 -2.06
N LYS A 153 -23.09 15.66 -2.94
CA LYS A 153 -23.33 14.97 -4.22
C LYS A 153 -22.35 15.51 -5.28
N HIS A 154 -22.00 14.67 -6.25
CA HIS A 154 -21.19 15.04 -7.41
C HIS A 154 -21.82 14.54 -8.71
N ASP A 155 -21.46 15.19 -9.82
CA ASP A 155 -21.98 14.86 -11.15
C ASP A 155 -21.04 13.98 -11.97
N ILE A 156 -19.97 13.47 -11.37
CA ILE A 156 -19.03 12.56 -12.02
C ILE A 156 -19.68 11.20 -12.25
N ALA A 157 -19.59 10.70 -13.48
CA ALA A 157 -20.01 9.35 -13.83
C ALA A 157 -19.05 8.33 -13.20
N VAL A 158 -19.59 7.49 -12.31
CA VAL A 158 -18.86 6.39 -11.67
C VAL A 158 -19.40 5.07 -12.20
N GLU A 159 -18.51 4.22 -12.70
CA GLU A 159 -18.85 2.87 -13.13
C GLU A 159 -18.88 1.94 -11.91
N ASP A 160 -20.05 1.41 -11.57
CA ASP A 160 -20.24 0.44 -10.48
C ASP A 160 -21.20 -0.67 -10.95
N PRO A 161 -20.74 -1.59 -11.81
CA PRO A 161 -21.62 -2.56 -12.46
C PRO A 161 -22.07 -3.69 -11.53
N ASN A 162 -21.42 -3.85 -10.38
CA ASN A 162 -21.61 -4.97 -9.48
C ASN A 162 -22.56 -4.62 -8.32
N PRO A 163 -23.32 -5.60 -7.80
CA PRO A 163 -24.09 -5.40 -6.58
C PRO A 163 -23.15 -5.17 -5.37
N SER A 164 -23.72 -4.67 -4.27
CA SER A 164 -22.97 -4.43 -3.02
C SER A 164 -22.37 -5.70 -2.41
N PHE A 165 -22.86 -6.89 -2.75
CA PHE A 165 -22.25 -8.16 -2.35
C PHE A 165 -22.60 -9.26 -3.35
N HIS A 166 -21.75 -10.30 -3.38
CA HIS A 166 -21.92 -11.49 -4.20
C HIS A 166 -21.45 -12.72 -3.42
N SER A 167 -22.21 -13.81 -3.44
CA SER A 167 -21.97 -15.00 -2.60
C SER A 167 -20.56 -15.58 -2.69
N GLU A 168 -19.95 -15.58 -3.88
CA GLU A 168 -18.60 -16.13 -4.09
C GLU A 168 -17.50 -15.05 -4.20
N ARG A 169 -17.70 -14.03 -5.04
CA ARG A 169 -16.66 -13.05 -5.38
C ARG A 169 -16.48 -11.95 -4.35
N ASN A 170 -17.55 -11.56 -3.65
CA ASN A 170 -17.52 -10.45 -2.71
C ASN A 170 -18.55 -10.63 -1.57
N PRO A 171 -18.34 -11.61 -0.69
CA PRO A 171 -19.40 -12.16 0.15
C PRO A 171 -19.87 -11.24 1.28
N LEU A 172 -21.15 -11.42 1.62
CA LEU A 172 -21.73 -10.91 2.86
C LEU A 172 -21.14 -11.64 4.07
N GLN A 173 -20.80 -10.92 5.13
CA GLN A 173 -20.31 -11.52 6.38
C GLN A 173 -21.44 -12.21 7.17
N THR A 174 -21.09 -13.28 7.88
CA THR A 174 -22.03 -13.94 8.80
C THR A 174 -22.51 -12.97 9.89
N GLY A 175 -23.82 -12.89 10.08
CA GLY A 175 -24.45 -12.01 11.07
C GLY A 175 -24.66 -10.56 10.61
N HIS A 176 -24.19 -10.19 9.41
CA HIS A 176 -24.54 -8.91 8.80
C HIS A 176 -25.86 -9.03 8.04
N LEU A 177 -26.70 -8.00 8.16
CA LEU A 177 -27.97 -7.93 7.44
C LEU A 177 -27.75 -7.30 6.05
N PRO A 178 -28.36 -7.83 4.97
CA PRO A 178 -28.21 -7.30 3.62
C PRO A 178 -28.50 -5.79 3.53
N GLU A 179 -29.58 -5.32 4.16
CA GLU A 179 -30.01 -3.93 4.17
C GLU A 179 -29.00 -3.00 4.87
N GLU A 180 -28.38 -3.46 5.96
CA GLU A 180 -27.30 -2.72 6.63
C GLU A 180 -26.09 -2.60 5.71
N VAL A 181 -25.71 -3.71 5.05
CA VAL A 181 -24.54 -3.75 4.16
C VAL A 181 -24.73 -2.88 2.92
N GLU A 182 -25.93 -2.86 2.34
CA GLU A 182 -26.24 -1.95 1.23
C GLU A 182 -26.11 -0.48 1.66
N ALA A 183 -26.64 -0.11 2.82
CA ALA A 183 -26.54 1.26 3.34
C ALA A 183 -25.08 1.65 3.66
N ILE A 184 -24.32 0.76 4.31
CA ILE A 184 -22.90 0.98 4.62
C ILE A 184 -22.08 1.12 3.34
N ALA A 185 -22.32 0.27 2.34
CA ALA A 185 -21.64 0.35 1.04
C ALA A 185 -21.95 1.67 0.34
N ALA A 186 -23.22 2.12 0.36
CA ALA A 186 -23.60 3.41 -0.20
C ALA A 186 -22.90 4.58 0.51
N HIS A 187 -22.86 4.58 1.84
CA HIS A 187 -22.15 5.59 2.61
C HIS A 187 -20.64 5.59 2.32
N LEU A 188 -20.01 4.41 2.31
CA LEU A 188 -18.59 4.25 1.99
C LEU A 188 -18.28 4.82 0.60
N LYS A 189 -18.99 4.34 -0.42
CA LYS A 189 -18.74 4.73 -1.82
C LYS A 189 -18.96 6.23 -2.01
N ARG A 190 -20.08 6.78 -1.51
CA ARG A 190 -20.36 8.22 -1.61
C ARG A 190 -19.29 9.09 -0.91
N SER A 191 -18.84 8.68 0.27
CA SER A 191 -17.77 9.38 1.02
C SER A 191 -16.45 9.42 0.25
N LEU A 192 -16.08 8.28 -0.35
CA LEU A 192 -14.83 8.15 -1.09
C LEU A 192 -14.88 8.82 -2.46
N GLU A 193 -16.03 8.77 -3.13
CA GLU A 193 -16.27 9.50 -4.37
C GLU A 193 -16.13 11.01 -4.14
N ASP A 194 -16.78 11.58 -3.12
CA ASP A 194 -16.67 13.00 -2.77
C ASP A 194 -15.22 13.42 -2.48
N MET A 195 -14.48 12.58 -1.75
CA MET A 195 -13.04 12.77 -1.50
C MET A 195 -12.23 12.80 -2.80
N VAL A 196 -12.39 11.80 -3.66
CA VAL A 196 -11.66 11.69 -4.93
C VAL A 196 -12.04 12.82 -5.88
N VAL A 197 -13.34 13.13 -6.04
CA VAL A 197 -13.84 14.26 -6.84
C VAL A 197 -13.17 15.56 -6.38
N THR A 198 -13.10 15.81 -5.08
CA THR A 198 -12.45 17.01 -4.54
C THR A 198 -10.97 17.07 -4.92
N ILE A 199 -10.24 15.97 -4.74
CA ILE A 199 -8.81 15.88 -5.08
C ILE A 199 -8.57 16.14 -6.57
N PHE A 200 -9.34 15.49 -7.44
CA PHE A 200 -9.16 15.62 -8.89
C PHE A 200 -9.61 16.98 -9.42
N ASN A 201 -10.64 17.58 -8.84
CA ASN A 201 -11.01 18.96 -9.15
C ASN A 201 -9.88 19.93 -8.76
N ALA A 202 -9.23 19.73 -7.61
CA ALA A 202 -8.06 20.52 -7.23
C ALA A 202 -6.89 20.31 -8.22
N ALA A 203 -6.64 19.08 -8.67
CA ALA A 203 -5.62 18.77 -9.67
C ALA A 203 -5.91 19.42 -11.03
N LYS A 204 -7.18 19.49 -11.42
CA LYS A 204 -7.65 20.14 -12.64
C LYS A 204 -7.48 21.66 -12.57
N SER A 205 -7.92 22.29 -11.49
CA SER A 205 -7.72 23.72 -11.27
C SER A 205 -6.23 24.11 -11.23
N ALA A 206 -5.36 23.20 -10.77
CA ALA A 206 -3.91 23.36 -10.83
C ALA A 206 -3.32 23.27 -12.25
N SER A 207 -4.09 22.76 -13.23
CA SER A 207 -3.67 22.54 -14.62
C SER A 207 -4.07 23.65 -15.59
N ASP A 208 -5.14 24.39 -15.29
CA ASP A 208 -5.76 25.41 -16.15
C ASP A 208 -4.86 26.64 -16.40
N THR A 209 -3.62 26.64 -15.92
CA THR A 209 -2.66 27.70 -16.21
C THR A 209 -1.90 27.55 -17.54
N THR A 210 -1.82 26.37 -18.20
CA THR A 210 -0.95 26.23 -19.40
C THR A 210 -1.19 25.08 -20.42
N SER A 211 -2.17 24.16 -20.31
CA SER A 211 -2.23 23.00 -21.24
C SER A 211 -3.48 22.87 -22.12
N ASP A 212 -3.26 22.84 -23.45
CA ASP A 212 -4.20 22.49 -24.55
C ASP A 212 -4.70 21.02 -24.54
N THR A 213 -4.59 20.30 -23.41
CA THR A 213 -5.08 18.92 -23.34
C THR A 213 -6.62 18.91 -23.36
N PRO A 214 -7.26 18.09 -24.21
CA PRO A 214 -8.71 17.94 -24.21
C PRO A 214 -9.23 17.67 -22.81
N ASN A 215 -10.27 18.41 -22.43
CA ASN A 215 -10.92 18.32 -21.12
C ASN A 215 -11.72 17.01 -21.04
N GLU A 216 -11.04 15.86 -21.01
CA GLU A 216 -11.70 14.58 -20.82
C GLU A 216 -12.31 14.55 -19.41
N PRO A 217 -13.59 14.15 -19.27
CA PRO A 217 -14.22 14.02 -17.97
C PRO A 217 -13.49 12.98 -17.12
N LEU A 218 -13.39 13.24 -15.81
CA LEU A 218 -12.86 12.26 -14.86
C LEU A 218 -13.69 10.98 -14.98
N LYS A 219 -13.02 9.84 -15.19
CA LYS A 219 -13.66 8.52 -15.19
C LYS A 219 -13.22 7.78 -13.95
N VAL A 220 -14.19 7.26 -13.22
CA VAL A 220 -13.99 6.57 -11.94
C VAL A 220 -14.72 5.25 -12.01
N ARG A 221 -14.14 4.17 -11.47
CA ARG A 221 -14.82 2.88 -11.39
C ARG A 221 -14.56 2.16 -10.08
N TRP A 222 -15.56 1.44 -9.61
CA TRP A 222 -15.45 0.51 -8.50
C TRP A 222 -15.11 -0.89 -9.03
N VAL A 223 -14.08 -1.50 -8.44
CA VAL A 223 -13.65 -2.87 -8.73
C VAL A 223 -13.83 -3.69 -7.47
N GLU A 224 -14.43 -4.88 -7.57
CA GLU A 224 -14.46 -5.80 -6.42
C GLU A 224 -13.05 -6.27 -6.11
N ALA A 225 -12.70 -6.28 -4.82
CA ALA A 225 -11.39 -6.66 -4.33
C ALA A 225 -11.52 -7.70 -3.22
N TYR A 226 -10.39 -8.10 -2.64
CA TYR A 226 -10.36 -8.95 -1.46
C TYR A 226 -9.29 -8.46 -0.49
N PHE A 227 -9.68 -8.23 0.77
CA PHE A 227 -8.77 -7.98 1.88
C PHE A 227 -9.15 -8.88 3.07
N PRO A 228 -8.19 -9.47 3.81
CA PRO A 228 -8.50 -10.33 4.95
C PRO A 228 -9.33 -9.66 6.06
N PHE A 229 -9.34 -8.33 6.10
CA PHE A 229 -9.94 -7.49 7.15
C PHE A 229 -11.20 -6.74 6.69
N THR A 230 -11.66 -6.92 5.45
CA THR A 230 -12.95 -6.37 5.00
C THR A 230 -13.73 -7.38 4.15
N SER A 231 -15.06 -7.31 4.19
CA SER A 231 -15.94 -8.05 3.27
C SER A 231 -17.36 -7.47 3.37
N PRO A 232 -18.02 -7.09 2.26
CA PRO A 232 -17.47 -6.96 0.93
C PRO A 232 -16.36 -5.90 0.83
N SER A 233 -15.52 -6.00 -0.18
CA SER A 233 -14.34 -5.17 -0.42
C SER A 233 -14.32 -4.60 -1.83
N TRP A 234 -13.74 -3.42 -1.98
CA TRP A 234 -13.58 -2.75 -3.26
C TRP A 234 -12.26 -1.99 -3.37
N GLU A 235 -11.84 -1.78 -4.60
CA GLU A 235 -10.86 -0.77 -4.97
C GLU A 235 -11.56 0.31 -5.79
N LEU A 236 -11.12 1.55 -5.62
CA LEU A 236 -11.53 2.67 -6.47
C LEU A 236 -10.40 2.94 -7.44
N GLU A 237 -10.72 2.97 -8.73
CA GLU A 237 -9.77 3.29 -9.78
C GLU A 237 -10.19 4.56 -10.52
N VAL A 238 -9.19 5.31 -10.96
CA VAL A 238 -9.39 6.52 -11.78
C VAL A 238 -8.63 6.37 -13.09
N PHE A 239 -9.29 6.71 -14.20
CA PHE A 239 -8.64 6.73 -15.50
C PHE A 239 -7.74 7.95 -15.64
N TRP A 240 -6.45 7.72 -15.79
CA TRP A 240 -5.45 8.78 -15.86
C TRP A 240 -4.33 8.42 -16.84
N GLN A 241 -3.97 9.35 -17.72
CA GLN A 241 -2.89 9.18 -18.72
C GLN A 241 -3.04 7.93 -19.60
N GLY A 242 -4.27 7.52 -19.90
CA GLY A 242 -4.55 6.40 -20.79
C GLY A 242 -4.62 5.03 -20.10
N ASP A 243 -4.49 4.97 -18.78
CA ASP A 243 -4.59 3.73 -18.00
C ASP A 243 -5.48 3.90 -16.76
N TRP A 244 -5.98 2.78 -16.22
CA TRP A 244 -6.70 2.77 -14.95
C TRP A 244 -5.71 2.68 -13.79
N LEU A 245 -5.83 3.60 -12.85
CA LEU A 245 -4.98 3.66 -11.68
C LEU A 245 -5.81 3.46 -10.42
N GLU A 246 -5.53 2.37 -9.70
CA GLU A 246 -5.99 2.15 -8.33
C GLU A 246 -5.54 3.30 -7.43
N VAL A 247 -6.48 3.97 -6.76
CA VAL A 247 -6.19 5.07 -5.84
C VAL A 247 -6.29 4.64 -4.38
N LEU A 248 -7.21 3.73 -4.05
CA LEU A 248 -7.44 3.25 -2.68
C LEU A 248 -8.11 1.87 -2.68
N GLY A 249 -7.96 1.17 -1.56
CA GLY A 249 -8.72 -0.03 -1.21
C GLY A 249 -9.63 0.23 -0.01
N CYS A 250 -10.81 -0.39 0.02
CA CYS A 250 -11.80 -0.21 1.07
C CYS A 250 -12.74 -1.42 1.24
N GLY A 251 -13.61 -1.36 2.23
CA GLY A 251 -14.67 -2.33 2.40
C GLY A 251 -15.38 -2.21 3.74
N ILE A 252 -16.34 -3.10 3.96
CA ILE A 252 -17.02 -3.24 5.25
C ILE A 252 -16.08 -3.98 6.21
N VAL A 253 -15.81 -3.39 7.37
CA VAL A 253 -14.88 -3.93 8.37
C VAL A 253 -15.31 -5.34 8.78
N SER A 254 -14.34 -6.26 8.82
CA SER A 254 -14.56 -7.62 9.32
C SER A 254 -15.03 -7.59 10.77
N GLN A 255 -16.22 -8.16 11.06
CA GLN A 255 -16.84 -8.16 12.39
C GLN A 255 -15.90 -8.70 13.48
N PRO A 256 -15.11 -9.78 13.26
CA PRO A 256 -14.07 -10.21 14.20
C PRO A 256 -13.11 -9.12 14.69
N ILE A 257 -12.81 -8.10 13.87
CA ILE A 257 -11.94 -6.98 14.28
C ILE A 257 -12.63 -6.14 15.35
N LEU A 258 -13.91 -5.83 15.13
CA LEU A 258 -14.74 -5.06 16.07
C LEU A 258 -15.00 -5.86 17.35
N ASP A 259 -15.17 -7.17 17.24
CA ASP A 259 -15.32 -8.08 18.38
C ASP A 259 -14.04 -8.12 19.24
N ASN A 260 -12.88 -8.29 18.60
CA ASN A 260 -11.57 -8.26 19.27
C ASN A 260 -11.21 -6.87 19.83
N ALA A 261 -11.82 -5.81 19.28
CA ALA A 261 -11.75 -4.45 19.80
C ALA A 261 -12.76 -4.18 20.93
N SER A 262 -13.54 -5.18 21.36
CA SER A 262 -14.58 -5.04 22.41
C SER A 262 -15.68 -4.04 22.07
N VAL A 263 -15.97 -3.86 20.79
CA VAL A 263 -17.04 -3.01 20.25
C VAL A 263 -17.97 -3.82 19.31
N SER A 264 -18.31 -5.04 19.72
CA SER A 264 -19.14 -6.00 18.96
C SER A 264 -20.51 -5.49 18.52
N ASN A 265 -21.06 -4.48 19.22
CA ASN A 265 -22.32 -3.84 18.84
C ASN A 265 -22.17 -2.84 17.68
N ARG A 266 -20.94 -2.61 17.19
CA ARG A 266 -20.68 -1.72 16.06
C ARG A 266 -20.51 -2.50 14.75
N VAL A 267 -20.78 -1.80 13.65
CA VAL A 267 -20.54 -2.24 12.26
C VAL A 267 -20.12 -1.01 11.45
N GLY A 268 -19.31 -1.18 10.41
CA GLY A 268 -18.86 -0.01 9.65
C GLY A 268 -17.96 -0.34 8.47
N TRP A 269 -17.40 0.70 7.87
CA TRP A 269 -16.47 0.60 6.74
C TRP A 269 -15.10 1.18 7.10
N ALA A 270 -14.08 0.77 6.35
CA ALA A 270 -12.75 1.35 6.38
C ALA A 270 -12.17 1.50 4.96
N PHE A 271 -11.23 2.43 4.78
CA PHE A 271 -10.44 2.61 3.55
C PHE A 271 -8.97 2.89 3.86
N GLY A 272 -8.10 2.55 2.92
CA GLY A 272 -6.69 2.95 2.92
C GLY A 272 -6.31 3.58 1.58
N ILE A 273 -5.67 4.75 1.62
CA ILE A 273 -5.24 5.52 0.44
C ILE A 273 -3.74 5.87 0.55
N GLY A 274 -3.01 5.77 -0.56
CA GLY A 274 -1.58 6.13 -0.61
C GLY A 274 -1.38 7.61 -0.89
N LEU A 275 -0.76 8.35 0.05
CA LEU A 275 -0.60 9.81 -0.08
C LEU A 275 0.33 10.19 -1.22
N GLU A 276 1.43 9.48 -1.45
CA GLU A 276 2.35 9.74 -2.57
C GLU A 276 1.66 9.56 -3.91
N ARG A 277 0.86 8.50 -4.08
CA ARG A 277 0.12 8.26 -5.33
C ARG A 277 -0.82 9.42 -5.63
N ILE A 278 -1.56 9.87 -4.62
CA ILE A 278 -2.45 11.03 -4.76
C ILE A 278 -1.67 12.32 -5.02
N ALA A 279 -0.60 12.58 -4.28
CA ALA A 279 0.22 13.78 -4.47
C ALA A 279 0.90 13.80 -5.85
N MET A 280 1.37 12.65 -6.36
CA MET A 280 1.93 12.54 -7.71
C MET A 280 0.91 12.92 -8.79
N LEU A 281 -0.35 12.52 -8.63
CA LEU A 281 -1.44 12.93 -9.52
C LEU A 281 -1.76 14.43 -9.38
N LEU A 282 -1.96 14.88 -8.14
CA LEU A 282 -2.36 16.25 -7.79
C LEU A 282 -1.37 17.28 -8.29
N TYR A 283 -0.08 17.00 -8.10
CA TYR A 283 1.01 17.92 -8.41
C TYR A 283 1.75 17.55 -9.70
N SER A 284 1.43 16.44 -10.38
CA SER A 284 2.21 15.94 -11.53
C SER A 284 3.69 15.69 -11.20
N ILE A 285 3.96 15.17 -10.00
CA ILE A 285 5.32 14.80 -9.56
C ILE A 285 5.72 13.48 -10.25
N PRO A 286 6.81 13.45 -11.02
CA PRO A 286 7.13 12.32 -11.90
C PRO A 286 7.86 11.15 -11.20
N ASP A 287 8.34 11.36 -9.98
CA ASP A 287 9.22 10.43 -9.27
C ASP A 287 9.04 10.56 -7.75
N ILE A 288 8.71 9.45 -7.09
CA ILE A 288 8.47 9.37 -5.64
C ILE A 288 9.68 9.83 -4.81
N ARG A 289 10.91 9.70 -5.33
CA ARG A 289 12.13 10.13 -4.62
C ARG A 289 12.14 11.64 -4.35
N LEU A 290 11.40 12.44 -5.13
CA LEU A 290 11.31 13.90 -4.93
C LEU A 290 10.71 14.26 -3.57
N PHE A 291 9.77 13.48 -3.04
CA PHE A 291 9.20 13.72 -1.69
C PHE A 291 10.26 13.60 -0.59
N TRP A 292 11.33 12.85 -0.82
CA TRP A 292 12.39 12.64 0.15
C TRP A 292 13.56 13.62 0.00
N SER A 293 13.61 14.37 -1.11
CA SER A 293 14.65 15.36 -1.37
C SER A 293 14.57 16.55 -0.42
N SER A 294 15.73 17.10 -0.07
CA SER A 294 15.88 18.36 0.66
C SER A 294 16.16 19.55 -0.27
N ASP A 295 15.95 19.39 -1.58
CA ASP A 295 16.20 20.43 -2.57
C ASP A 295 15.14 21.53 -2.50
N GLU A 296 15.58 22.76 -2.20
CA GLU A 296 14.72 23.94 -2.16
C GLU A 296 14.01 24.24 -3.49
N ARG A 297 14.57 23.81 -4.63
CA ARG A 297 13.90 23.91 -5.94
C ARG A 297 12.62 23.09 -5.99
N PHE A 298 12.52 22.02 -5.21
CA PHE A 298 11.31 21.22 -5.04
C PHE A 298 10.45 21.79 -3.91
N LEU A 299 11.00 21.91 -2.70
CA LEU A 299 10.22 22.25 -1.49
C LEU A 299 9.55 23.63 -1.56
N SER A 300 10.22 24.63 -2.14
CA SER A 300 9.68 26.00 -2.21
C SER A 300 8.47 26.17 -3.16
N GLN A 301 8.12 25.13 -3.94
CA GLN A 301 6.98 25.18 -4.87
C GLN A 301 5.63 24.94 -4.19
N PHE A 302 5.63 24.42 -2.96
CA PHE A 302 4.43 24.04 -2.23
C PHE A 302 4.17 25.01 -1.07
N SER A 303 2.90 25.22 -0.75
CA SER A 303 2.52 25.95 0.46
C SER A 303 1.07 25.65 0.83
N GLU A 304 0.81 25.46 2.12
CA GLU A 304 -0.52 25.26 2.68
C GLU A 304 -1.42 26.49 2.56
N GLN A 305 -0.82 27.68 2.37
CA GLN A 305 -1.55 28.95 2.26
C GLN A 305 -1.88 29.35 0.83
N LYS A 306 -1.34 28.63 -0.16
CA LYS A 306 -1.52 28.93 -1.58
C LYS A 306 -2.43 27.89 -2.24
N PRO A 307 -3.13 28.26 -3.32
CA PRO A 307 -3.82 27.27 -4.13
C PRO A 307 -2.86 26.18 -4.61
N ILE A 308 -3.36 24.95 -4.71
CA ILE A 308 -2.63 23.81 -5.27
C ILE A 308 -2.19 24.14 -6.71
N ARG A 309 -0.93 23.86 -7.02
CA ARG A 309 -0.32 24.08 -8.33
C ARG A 309 0.50 22.86 -8.74
N ARG A 310 0.58 22.58 -10.04
CA ARG A 310 1.48 21.53 -10.54
C ARG A 310 2.93 21.87 -10.22
N PHE A 311 3.68 20.84 -9.87
CA PHE A 311 5.13 20.87 -9.78
C PHE A 311 5.70 21.27 -11.13
N ILE A 312 6.60 22.25 -11.12
CA ILE A 312 7.37 22.69 -12.27
C ILE A 312 8.68 21.91 -12.27
N PRO A 313 8.87 20.96 -13.20
CA PRO A 313 10.08 20.14 -13.22
C PRO A 313 11.31 20.99 -13.54
N PHE A 314 12.41 20.73 -12.84
CA PHE A 314 13.73 21.20 -13.23
C PHE A 314 14.40 20.21 -14.20
N SER A 315 15.49 20.65 -14.85
CA SER A 315 16.21 19.85 -15.85
C SER A 315 16.67 18.52 -15.27
N LYS A 316 16.42 17.42 -16.00
CA LYS A 316 16.88 16.08 -15.63
C LYS A 316 18.38 15.95 -15.86
N TYR A 317 19.07 15.33 -14.92
CA TYR A 317 20.49 14.97 -15.08
C TYR A 317 20.64 13.69 -15.94
N PRO A 318 21.77 13.51 -16.65
CA PRO A 318 22.02 12.31 -17.44
C PRO A 318 21.96 11.02 -16.60
N ALA A 319 21.37 9.96 -17.14
CA ALA A 319 21.45 8.62 -16.54
C ALA A 319 22.76 7.92 -16.89
N CYS A 320 23.19 7.04 -15.98
CA CYS A 320 24.25 6.08 -16.21
C CYS A 320 23.69 4.66 -15.98
N PHE A 321 23.62 3.85 -17.04
CA PHE A 321 23.13 2.48 -16.95
C PHE A 321 24.29 1.51 -16.71
N LYS A 322 24.07 0.54 -15.81
CA LYS A 322 24.99 -0.59 -15.58
C LYS A 322 24.19 -1.88 -15.46
N ASP A 323 24.68 -2.93 -16.11
CA ASP A 323 24.07 -4.25 -16.05
C ASP A 323 24.91 -5.16 -15.15
N VAL A 324 24.26 -5.94 -14.29
CA VAL A 324 24.88 -6.98 -13.48
C VAL A 324 24.23 -8.32 -13.78
N SER A 325 25.05 -9.28 -14.21
CA SER A 325 24.64 -10.66 -14.44
C SER A 325 25.24 -11.58 -13.39
N PHE A 326 24.48 -12.57 -12.94
CA PHE A 326 24.97 -13.57 -12.01
C PHE A 326 24.17 -14.89 -12.09
N TRP A 327 24.82 -15.96 -11.67
CA TRP A 327 24.21 -17.26 -11.46
C TRP A 327 23.74 -17.40 -10.02
N LEU A 328 22.52 -17.94 -9.84
CA LEU A 328 22.05 -18.37 -8.53
C LEU A 328 22.83 -19.61 -8.06
N LYS A 329 22.93 -19.79 -6.74
CA LYS A 329 23.44 -21.04 -6.16
C LYS A 329 22.58 -22.21 -6.64
N SER A 330 23.22 -23.27 -7.11
CA SER A 330 22.53 -24.54 -7.31
C SER A 330 22.03 -25.04 -5.97
N SER A 331 20.72 -25.20 -5.79
CA SER A 331 20.21 -26.00 -4.69
C SER A 331 20.79 -27.40 -4.87
N SER A 332 21.59 -27.85 -3.91
CA SER A 332 22.00 -29.25 -3.85
C SER A 332 20.73 -30.07 -3.71
N SER A 333 20.37 -30.80 -4.77
CA SER A 333 19.29 -31.77 -4.76
C SER A 333 19.54 -32.77 -3.63
N ALA A 334 18.68 -32.75 -2.63
CA ALA A 334 18.51 -33.91 -1.76
C ALA A 334 18.10 -35.08 -2.66
N ALA A 335 18.96 -36.08 -2.74
CA ALA A 335 18.75 -37.27 -3.54
C ALA A 335 17.60 -38.11 -2.96
N GLY A 336 16.67 -38.51 -3.83
CA GLY A 336 15.95 -39.77 -3.75
C GLY A 336 14.53 -39.72 -3.18
N GLY A 337 13.52 -39.85 -4.06
CA GLY A 337 12.20 -40.37 -3.66
C GLY A 337 11.04 -40.01 -4.58
N GLY A 338 10.81 -40.83 -5.62
CA GLY A 338 9.47 -41.16 -6.15
C GLY A 338 8.70 -40.08 -6.93
N GLY A 339 8.57 -40.27 -8.25
CA GLY A 339 7.84 -39.37 -9.13
C GLY A 339 6.32 -39.36 -8.95
N ALA A 340 5.73 -38.21 -9.25
CA ALA A 340 4.36 -38.07 -9.74
C ALA A 340 4.32 -36.83 -10.67
N ALA A 341 3.66 -37.00 -11.81
CA ALA A 341 3.66 -36.07 -12.93
C ALA A 341 3.03 -34.70 -12.60
N ALA A 342 3.59 -33.64 -13.19
CA ALA A 342 3.01 -32.31 -13.19
C ALA A 342 1.72 -32.26 -14.04
N GLN A 343 0.61 -31.83 -13.43
CA GLN A 343 -0.57 -31.34 -14.14
C GLN A 343 -0.56 -29.79 -14.13
N ALA A 344 -1.02 -29.22 -15.24
CA ALA A 344 -1.17 -27.79 -15.51
C ALA A 344 -2.11 -27.09 -14.50
N PRO A 345 -2.03 -25.77 -14.31
CA PRO A 345 -2.84 -25.07 -13.32
C PRO A 345 -4.29 -25.01 -13.79
N GLY A 346 -5.14 -25.82 -13.16
CA GLY A 346 -6.60 -25.73 -13.23
C GLY A 346 -7.12 -24.76 -12.18
N ILE A 347 -8.17 -24.04 -12.56
CA ILE A 347 -9.03 -23.19 -11.74
C ILE A 347 -9.46 -23.97 -10.48
N VAL A 348 -9.26 -23.40 -9.29
CA VAL A 348 -9.71 -24.02 -8.03
C VAL A 348 -10.82 -23.16 -7.41
N SER A 349 -12.04 -23.67 -7.49
CA SER A 349 -13.16 -23.28 -6.63
C SER A 349 -12.93 -23.87 -5.23
N SER A 350 -13.05 -23.06 -4.19
CA SER A 350 -13.10 -23.54 -2.80
C SER A 350 -14.46 -23.23 -2.20
N ASN A 351 -15.23 -24.30 -1.92
CA ASN A 351 -16.38 -24.28 -1.03
C ASN A 351 -15.97 -23.95 0.43
N PRO A 352 -16.88 -23.42 1.26
CA PRO A 352 -16.58 -22.95 2.61
C PRO A 352 -16.44 -24.10 3.63
N PRO A 353 -15.70 -23.93 4.73
CA PRO A 353 -15.65 -24.90 5.82
C PRO A 353 -16.73 -24.63 6.87
N ASP A 354 -17.42 -25.70 7.28
CA ASP A 354 -18.34 -25.72 8.42
C ASP A 354 -17.60 -25.65 9.78
N GLY A 355 -18.16 -24.83 10.67
CA GLY A 355 -18.46 -25.08 12.10
C GLY A 355 -17.42 -25.72 13.04
N ASP A 356 -17.10 -24.96 14.09
CA ASP A 356 -16.66 -25.38 15.44
C ASP A 356 -15.51 -26.40 15.55
N ASN A 357 -14.29 -25.90 15.72
CA ASN A 357 -13.24 -26.62 16.45
C ASN A 357 -12.42 -25.67 17.33
N PRO A 358 -12.10 -26.04 18.59
CA PRO A 358 -11.25 -25.24 19.46
C PRO A 358 -9.82 -25.11 18.89
N ILE A 359 -9.26 -23.91 19.02
CA ILE A 359 -7.88 -23.56 18.62
C ILE A 359 -6.88 -24.53 19.31
N PRO A 360 -6.06 -25.30 18.57
CA PRO A 360 -5.03 -26.13 19.16
C PRO A 360 -3.87 -25.27 19.70
N PRO A 361 -3.17 -25.70 20.76
CA PRO A 361 -2.04 -24.96 21.31
C PRO A 361 -0.90 -24.84 20.29
N ALA A 362 -0.18 -23.73 20.39
CA ALA A 362 0.86 -23.28 19.48
C ALA A 362 1.77 -24.42 18.98
N SER A 363 1.71 -24.67 17.67
CA SER A 363 2.68 -25.51 16.98
C SER A 363 4.00 -24.74 16.84
N PRO A 364 5.16 -25.38 17.07
CA PRO A 364 6.45 -24.71 16.96
C PRO A 364 6.68 -24.22 15.53
N ILE A 365 7.17 -22.99 15.44
CA ILE A 365 7.58 -22.29 14.21
C ILE A 365 8.44 -23.26 13.36
N PRO A 366 8.16 -23.43 12.05
CA PRO A 366 9.00 -24.24 11.19
C PRO A 366 10.44 -23.69 11.20
N PRO A 367 11.47 -24.55 11.12
CA PRO A 367 12.85 -24.08 11.05
C PRO A 367 13.03 -23.10 9.87
N PRO A 368 14.01 -22.18 9.93
CA PRO A 368 14.24 -21.22 8.87
C PRO A 368 14.42 -21.96 7.54
N GLN A 369 13.47 -21.76 6.62
CA GLN A 369 13.59 -22.28 5.26
C GLN A 369 14.91 -21.78 4.69
N SER A 370 15.70 -22.68 4.11
CA SER A 370 16.90 -22.33 3.35
C SER A 370 16.55 -21.22 2.36
N SER A 371 17.14 -20.03 2.53
CA SER A 371 16.70 -18.82 1.82
C SER A 371 16.81 -19.01 0.30
N SER A 372 15.67 -19.29 -0.33
CA SER A 372 15.53 -19.16 -1.78
C SER A 372 15.73 -17.69 -2.15
N PHE A 373 16.45 -17.43 -3.24
CA PHE A 373 16.65 -16.09 -3.77
C PHE A 373 15.30 -15.38 -4.00
N HIS A 374 15.19 -14.13 -3.55
CA HIS A 374 14.05 -13.24 -3.82
C HIS A 374 14.54 -11.93 -4.43
N GLU A 375 13.78 -11.34 -5.36
CA GLU A 375 14.19 -10.12 -6.06
C GLU A 375 14.34 -8.90 -5.12
N ASN A 376 13.48 -8.80 -4.10
CA ASN A 376 13.58 -7.76 -3.07
C ASN A 376 14.91 -7.79 -2.30
N ASP A 377 15.67 -8.89 -2.30
CA ASP A 377 17.02 -8.90 -1.73
C ASP A 377 18.03 -8.17 -2.62
N VAL A 378 17.84 -8.20 -3.94
CA VAL A 378 18.62 -7.37 -4.88
C VAL A 378 18.24 -5.90 -4.73
N MET A 379 16.94 -5.61 -4.60
CA MET A 379 16.44 -4.25 -4.37
C MET A 379 17.02 -3.68 -3.07
N GLU A 380 17.05 -4.47 -2.00
CA GLU A 380 17.61 -4.05 -0.71
C GLU A 380 19.10 -3.70 -0.81
N ILE A 381 19.88 -4.56 -1.44
CA ILE A 381 21.32 -4.30 -1.66
C ILE A 381 21.51 -3.04 -2.51
N ALA A 382 20.69 -2.86 -3.55
CA ALA A 382 20.74 -1.66 -4.38
C ALA A 382 20.40 -0.39 -3.57
N ARG A 383 19.36 -0.41 -2.73
CA ARG A 383 19.01 0.72 -1.86
C ARG A 383 20.10 1.03 -0.84
N GLU A 384 20.71 0.02 -0.23
CA GLU A 384 21.78 0.20 0.74
C GLU A 384 23.03 0.85 0.13
N ILE A 385 23.38 0.47 -1.10
CA ILE A 385 24.58 0.98 -1.78
C ILE A 385 24.33 2.34 -2.45
N GLY A 386 23.23 2.46 -3.19
CA GLY A 386 22.97 3.60 -4.06
C GLY A 386 21.96 4.61 -3.52
N GLY A 387 21.10 4.22 -2.57
CA GLY A 387 20.01 5.07 -2.07
C GLY A 387 19.24 5.76 -3.19
N ASP A 388 19.03 7.07 -3.05
CA ASP A 388 18.31 7.89 -4.03
C ASP A 388 19.08 8.14 -5.34
N LEU A 389 20.34 7.70 -5.44
CA LEU A 389 21.10 7.77 -6.69
C LEU A 389 20.66 6.73 -7.72
N ILE A 390 19.90 5.71 -7.31
CA ILE A 390 19.30 4.71 -8.19
C ILE A 390 17.86 5.11 -8.50
N GLU A 391 17.56 5.29 -9.78
CA GLU A 391 16.22 5.63 -10.28
C GLU A 391 15.36 4.39 -10.50
N ASP A 392 15.94 3.34 -11.08
CA ASP A 392 15.24 2.08 -11.29
C ASP A 392 16.19 0.88 -11.31
N VAL A 393 15.68 -0.28 -10.92
CA VAL A 393 16.32 -1.59 -11.06
C VAL A 393 15.35 -2.53 -11.75
N ARG A 394 15.76 -3.10 -12.88
CA ARG A 394 14.91 -3.95 -13.71
C ARG A 394 15.58 -5.27 -14.04
N LEU A 395 14.86 -6.37 -13.87
CA LEU A 395 15.26 -7.66 -14.43
C LEU A 395 15.13 -7.58 -15.96
N THR A 396 16.25 -7.67 -16.67
CA THR A 396 16.28 -7.56 -18.14
C THR A 396 16.37 -8.91 -18.83
N ASP A 397 16.94 -9.92 -18.16
CA ASP A 397 17.07 -11.27 -18.70
C ASP A 397 17.06 -12.31 -17.59
N GLN A 398 16.43 -13.46 -17.87
CA GLN A 398 16.46 -14.64 -17.02
C GLN A 398 16.59 -15.89 -17.88
N PHE A 399 17.58 -16.73 -17.57
CA PHE A 399 17.91 -17.90 -18.36
C PHE A 399 18.25 -19.10 -17.48
N VAL A 400 17.94 -20.32 -17.93
CA VAL A 400 18.34 -21.57 -17.29
C VAL A 400 19.29 -22.33 -18.20
N HIS A 401 20.52 -22.57 -17.73
CA HIS A 401 21.54 -23.23 -18.54
C HIS A 401 21.19 -24.71 -18.77
N PRO A 402 21.02 -25.16 -20.02
CA PRO A 402 20.41 -26.46 -20.33
C PRO A 402 21.24 -27.65 -19.83
N LYS A 403 22.56 -27.52 -19.74
CA LYS A 403 23.43 -28.63 -19.30
C LYS A 403 23.66 -28.69 -17.79
N THR A 404 23.58 -27.53 -17.12
CA THR A 404 23.95 -27.43 -15.69
C THR A 404 22.74 -27.17 -14.81
N GLY A 405 21.57 -26.84 -15.39
CA GLY A 405 20.38 -26.43 -14.67
C GLY A 405 20.51 -25.10 -13.92
N ARG A 406 21.67 -24.42 -14.02
CA ARG A 406 21.93 -23.17 -13.30
C ARG A 406 21.03 -22.07 -13.83
N ARG A 407 20.41 -21.31 -12.93
CA ARG A 407 19.64 -20.11 -13.27
C ARG A 407 20.56 -18.89 -13.30
N SER A 408 20.55 -18.15 -14.39
CA SER A 408 21.19 -16.85 -14.57
C SER A 408 20.14 -15.75 -14.54
N MET A 409 20.49 -14.61 -13.95
CA MET A 409 19.67 -13.41 -13.94
C MET A 409 20.53 -12.21 -14.33
N CYS A 410 19.96 -11.26 -15.07
CA CYS A 410 20.58 -10.00 -15.43
C CYS A 410 19.69 -8.84 -14.97
N TYR A 411 20.23 -7.96 -14.15
CA TYR A 411 19.57 -6.74 -13.72
C TYR A 411 20.23 -5.53 -14.34
N ARG A 412 19.42 -4.60 -14.85
CA ARG A 412 19.85 -3.26 -15.24
C ARG A 412 19.57 -2.30 -14.11
N ILE A 413 20.60 -1.54 -13.74
CA ILE A 413 20.55 -0.50 -12.71
C ILE A 413 20.73 0.86 -13.39
N ASN A 414 19.76 1.74 -13.20
CA ASN A 414 19.77 3.10 -13.70
C ASN A 414 20.21 4.06 -12.60
N TYR A 415 21.46 4.53 -12.66
CA TYR A 415 21.96 5.55 -11.75
C TYR A 415 21.63 6.94 -12.30
N ARG A 416 20.77 7.67 -11.59
CA ARG A 416 20.43 9.07 -11.89
C ARG A 416 20.04 9.78 -10.61
N SER A 417 20.84 10.77 -10.21
CA SER A 417 20.54 11.67 -9.10
C SER A 417 19.50 12.72 -9.53
N LEU A 418 18.66 13.11 -8.57
CA LEU A 418 17.74 14.24 -8.72
C LEU A 418 18.44 15.60 -8.64
N GLU A 419 19.66 15.66 -8.10
CA GLU A 419 20.27 16.93 -7.67
C GLU A 419 21.53 17.31 -8.44
N ARG A 420 22.23 16.32 -9.05
CA ARG A 420 23.47 16.56 -9.81
C ARG A 420 23.76 15.49 -10.86
N THR A 421 24.66 15.81 -11.79
CA THR A 421 25.23 14.81 -12.70
C THR A 421 26.14 13.86 -11.92
N LEU A 422 25.99 12.55 -12.14
CA LEU A 422 26.90 11.52 -11.61
C LEU A 422 28.05 11.29 -12.57
N THR A 423 29.27 11.16 -12.05
CA THR A 423 30.43 10.81 -12.88
C THR A 423 30.46 9.31 -13.17
N ASN A 424 31.10 8.91 -14.27
CA ASN A 424 31.29 7.49 -14.56
C ASN A 424 32.14 6.77 -13.50
N GLU A 425 33.09 7.47 -12.89
CA GLU A 425 33.93 6.94 -11.82
C GLU A 425 33.10 6.60 -10.59
N GLU A 426 32.29 7.56 -10.12
CA GLU A 426 31.40 7.38 -8.98
C GLU A 426 30.38 6.24 -9.21
N THR A 427 29.76 6.19 -10.39
CA THR A 427 28.79 5.13 -10.70
C THR A 427 29.44 3.76 -10.83
N ASN A 428 30.69 3.68 -11.34
CA ASN A 428 31.44 2.43 -11.36
C ASN A 428 31.76 1.95 -9.94
N GLU A 429 32.19 2.84 -9.04
CA GLU A 429 32.47 2.48 -7.64
C GLU A 429 31.23 1.99 -6.89
N LEU A 430 30.08 2.64 -7.10
CA LEU A 430 28.80 2.18 -6.56
C LEU A 430 28.43 0.81 -7.13
N HIS A 431 28.60 0.62 -8.44
CA HIS A 431 28.24 -0.62 -9.10
C HIS A 431 29.13 -1.80 -8.68
N GLU A 432 30.44 -1.58 -8.51
CA GLU A 432 31.35 -2.61 -7.99
C GLU A 432 31.03 -2.99 -6.54
N ARG A 433 30.69 -2.02 -5.69
CA ARG A 433 30.20 -2.31 -4.33
C ARG A 433 28.93 -3.14 -4.35
N LEU A 434 27.98 -2.82 -5.23
CA LEU A 434 26.77 -3.60 -5.42
C LEU A 434 27.06 -5.04 -5.86
N ARG A 435 27.94 -5.22 -6.86
CA ARG A 435 28.38 -6.54 -7.34
C ARG A 435 29.00 -7.37 -6.23
N ASN A 436 29.90 -6.78 -5.44
CA ASN A 436 30.53 -7.45 -4.30
C ASN A 436 29.50 -7.84 -3.24
N MET A 437 28.54 -6.95 -2.93
CA MET A 437 27.50 -7.23 -1.95
C MET A 437 26.55 -8.35 -2.38
N LEU A 438 26.22 -8.44 -3.67
CA LEU A 438 25.43 -9.55 -4.21
C LEU A 438 26.14 -10.89 -3.96
N VAL A 439 27.45 -10.96 -4.22
CA VAL A 439 28.25 -12.16 -3.96
C VAL A 439 28.29 -12.48 -2.47
N GLU A 440 28.57 -11.50 -1.62
CA GLU A 440 28.73 -11.70 -0.18
C GLU A 440 27.43 -12.15 0.49
N ARG A 441 26.31 -11.47 0.23
CA ARG A 441 25.04 -11.72 0.94
C ARG A 441 24.17 -12.77 0.28
N LEU A 442 24.11 -12.79 -1.05
CA LEU A 442 23.24 -13.73 -1.78
C LEU A 442 24.02 -14.97 -2.24
N GLY A 443 25.36 -14.95 -2.15
CA GLY A 443 26.20 -16.07 -2.55
C GLY A 443 26.15 -16.36 -4.05
N VAL A 444 25.78 -15.37 -4.87
CA VAL A 444 25.69 -15.52 -6.32
C VAL A 444 27.09 -15.56 -6.94
N GLU A 445 27.20 -16.15 -8.13
CA GLU A 445 28.44 -16.14 -8.92
C GLU A 445 28.28 -15.14 -10.06
N LEU A 446 29.03 -14.04 -10.03
CA LEU A 446 28.99 -13.01 -11.08
C LEU A 446 29.36 -13.60 -12.45
N ARG A 447 28.69 -13.12 -13.49
CA ARG A 447 28.85 -13.57 -14.88
C ARG A 447 29.25 -12.42 -15.80
#